data_AF-A0A0F7HAT3-F1
#
_entry.id   AF-A0A0F7HAT3-F1
#
_cell.length_a   1.000
_cell.length_b   1.000
_cell.length_c   1.000
_cell.angle_alpha   90.00
_cell.angle_beta   90.00
_cell.angle_gamma   90.00
#
_symmetry.space_group_name_H-M   'P 1'
#
loop_
_entity.id
_entity.type
_entity.pdbx_description
1 polymer ?
#
loop_
_entity_poly.entity_id
_entity_poly.type
_entity_poly.pdbx_seq_one_letter_code
_entity_poly.pdbx_strand_id
1 'polypeptide(L)'
;MRLTTRQATLEEIHSLYLCIPEFGSLHSLSDLQQRIGDNPSHGLIAEIDGQAAGFKLGYQTTPGEFYSWLGAVLPAFRRKGVAQAMLAEQERWARSQGYQQLWVKTRNQFRAMLIMLISHEYQIFTLEKKGEVDEYRLLLKKNL
;
A
#
# COMPACT_ATOMS: atom_id res chain seq x y z
N MET A 1 -15.63 7.82 -16.26
CA MET A 1 -14.63 7.69 -15.19
C MET A 1 -13.48 6.85 -15.71
N ARG A 2 -12.34 7.47 -15.95
CA ARG A 2 -11.09 6.81 -16.35
C ARG A 2 -10.20 6.69 -15.12
N LEU A 3 -9.92 5.45 -14.71
CA LEU A 3 -8.98 5.15 -13.62
C LEU A 3 -7.64 4.72 -14.23
N THR A 4 -6.57 5.41 -13.88
CA THR A 4 -5.20 5.10 -14.31
C THR A 4 -4.26 5.07 -13.13
N THR A 5 -3.13 4.39 -13.29
CA THR A 5 -2.02 4.38 -12.32
C THR A 5 -0.74 4.80 -13.01
N ARG A 6 0.13 5.49 -12.29
CA ARG A 6 1.47 5.87 -12.76
C ARG A 6 2.48 5.73 -11.64
N GLN A 7 3.75 5.59 -12.01
CA GLN A 7 4.85 5.70 -11.07
C GLN A 7 4.87 7.11 -10.46
N ALA A 8 5.26 7.19 -9.19
CA ALA A 8 5.29 8.44 -8.43
C ALA A 8 6.53 8.51 -7.54
N THR A 9 7.00 9.73 -7.30
CA THR A 9 8.12 9.97 -6.37
C THR A 9 7.64 9.95 -4.91
N LEU A 10 8.59 9.89 -3.96
CA LEU A 10 8.26 9.95 -2.54
C LEU A 10 7.63 11.29 -2.16
N GLU A 11 8.04 12.39 -2.81
CA GLU A 11 7.49 13.73 -2.60
C GLU A 11 6.02 13.81 -3.03
N GLU A 12 5.68 13.26 -4.19
CA GLU A 12 4.29 13.21 -4.66
C GLU A 12 3.42 12.35 -3.74
N ILE A 13 3.96 11.19 -3.32
CA ILE A 13 3.30 10.29 -2.37
C ILE A 13 3.09 10.97 -1.02
N HIS A 14 4.12 11.66 -0.51
CA HIS A 14 4.06 12.36 0.78
C HIS A 14 3.04 13.51 0.73
N SER A 15 2.97 14.22 -0.39
CA SER A 15 1.98 15.28 -0.61
C SER A 15 0.55 14.73 -0.50
N LEU A 16 0.25 13.57 -1.11
CA LEU A 16 -1.05 12.92 -0.95
C LEU A 16 -1.26 12.32 0.45
N TYR A 17 -0.21 11.79 1.06
CA TYR A 17 -0.24 11.21 2.41
C TYR A 17 -0.75 12.20 3.45
N LEU A 18 -0.32 13.46 3.37
CA LEU A 18 -0.77 14.53 4.28
C LEU A 18 -2.27 14.83 4.16
N CYS A 19 -2.91 14.44 3.05
CA CYS A 19 -4.35 14.60 2.84
C CYS A 19 -5.18 13.42 3.37
N ILE A 20 -4.57 12.42 4.02
CA ILE A 20 -5.26 11.24 4.58
C ILE A 20 -5.58 11.46 6.07
N PRO A 21 -6.85 11.67 6.45
CA PRO A 21 -7.22 11.95 7.84
C PRO A 21 -6.81 10.86 8.81
N GLU A 22 -6.88 9.59 8.40
CA GLU A 22 -6.59 8.44 9.25
C GLU A 22 -5.10 8.28 9.61
N PHE A 23 -4.21 8.96 8.87
CA PHE A 23 -2.78 8.84 9.08
C PHE A 23 -2.21 9.89 10.02
N GLY A 24 -2.94 10.96 10.34
CA GLY A 24 -2.54 11.96 11.33
C GLY A 24 -1.12 12.52 11.11
N SER A 25 -0.64 12.54 9.86
CA SER A 25 0.71 12.96 9.48
C SER A 25 1.85 12.29 10.25
N LEU A 26 1.68 11.02 10.65
CA LEU A 26 2.66 10.23 11.44
C LEU A 26 4.06 10.04 10.80
N HIS A 27 4.24 10.40 9.53
CA HIS A 27 5.47 10.21 8.78
C HIS A 27 5.77 11.48 7.98
N SER A 28 6.93 12.06 8.22
CA SER A 28 7.54 13.05 7.35
C SER A 28 8.10 12.38 6.08
N LEU A 29 8.42 13.18 5.06
CA LEU A 29 9.14 12.68 3.88
C LEU A 29 10.46 12.01 4.27
N SER A 30 11.18 12.59 5.24
CA SER A 30 12.42 12.02 5.77
C SER A 30 12.19 10.66 6.42
N ASP A 31 11.06 10.44 7.12
CA ASP A 31 10.75 9.12 7.70
C ASP A 31 10.52 8.07 6.61
N LEU A 32 9.87 8.46 5.50
CA LEU A 32 9.67 7.56 4.35
C LEU A 32 11.03 7.19 3.73
N GLN A 33 11.88 8.18 3.48
CA GLN A 33 13.22 8.00 2.91
C GLN A 33 14.10 7.13 3.82
N GLN A 34 14.17 7.44 5.11
CA GLN A 34 14.98 6.69 6.07
C GLN A 34 14.51 5.23 6.19
N ARG A 35 13.21 5.00 6.16
CA ARG A 35 12.66 3.64 6.29
C ARG A 35 12.89 2.78 5.05
N ILE A 36 12.80 3.36 3.86
CA ILE A 36 13.10 2.66 2.60
C ILE A 36 14.61 2.47 2.48
N GLY A 37 15.40 3.45 2.87
CA GLY A 37 16.85 3.46 2.68
C GLY A 37 17.21 3.30 1.21
N ASP A 38 18.24 2.50 0.94
CA ASP A 38 18.69 2.19 -0.42
C ASP A 38 17.97 0.98 -1.04
N ASN A 39 16.91 0.48 -0.38
CA ASN A 39 16.19 -0.69 -0.89
C ASN A 39 15.43 -0.35 -2.19
N PRO A 40 15.44 -1.24 -3.19
CA PRO A 40 14.57 -1.12 -4.35
C PRO A 40 13.12 -0.88 -3.93
N SER A 41 12.49 0.14 -4.51
CA SER A 41 11.17 0.59 -4.10
C SER A 41 10.27 0.89 -5.29
N HIS A 42 8.97 0.90 -5.04
CA HIS A 42 7.95 1.24 -6.02
C HIS A 42 6.88 2.12 -5.40
N GLY A 43 6.81 3.34 -5.91
CA GLY A 43 5.78 4.32 -5.61
C GLY A 43 4.79 4.46 -6.77
N LEU A 44 3.51 4.54 -6.45
CA LEU A 44 2.40 4.68 -7.39
C LEU A 44 1.43 5.77 -6.94
N ILE A 45 0.89 6.52 -7.89
CA ILE A 45 -0.33 7.32 -7.74
C ILE A 45 -1.39 6.76 -8.68
N ALA A 46 -2.60 6.59 -8.14
CA ALA A 46 -3.80 6.36 -8.94
C ALA A 46 -4.53 7.68 -9.19
N GLU A 47 -5.05 7.85 -10.39
CA GLU A 47 -5.77 9.03 -10.82
C GLU A 47 -7.17 8.64 -11.33
N ILE A 48 -8.18 9.46 -10.99
CA ILE A 48 -9.51 9.39 -11.60
C ILE A 48 -9.69 10.65 -12.43
N ASP A 49 -9.89 10.47 -13.74
CA ASP A 49 -10.08 11.56 -14.69
C ASP A 49 -8.96 12.64 -14.60
N GLY A 50 -7.73 12.18 -14.39
CA GLY A 50 -6.52 13.02 -14.25
C GLY A 50 -6.28 13.61 -12.86
N GLN A 51 -7.19 13.40 -11.90
CA GLN A 51 -7.03 13.86 -10.53
C GLN A 51 -6.48 12.75 -9.64
N ALA A 52 -5.40 13.04 -8.89
CA ALA A 52 -4.82 12.12 -7.94
C ALA A 52 -5.86 11.68 -6.89
N ALA A 53 -6.05 10.37 -6.78
CA ALA A 53 -7.13 9.73 -6.03
C ALA A 53 -6.62 8.86 -4.88
N GLY A 54 -5.39 8.37 -4.98
CA GLY A 54 -4.75 7.55 -3.96
C GLY A 54 -3.31 7.25 -4.33
N PHE A 55 -2.59 6.64 -3.39
CA PHE A 55 -1.21 6.25 -3.59
C PHE A 55 -0.92 4.89 -2.97
N LYS A 56 0.18 4.28 -3.43
CA LYS A 56 0.74 3.05 -2.87
C LYS A 56 2.26 3.08 -2.95
N LEU A 57 2.92 2.62 -1.91
CA LEU A 57 4.35 2.64 -1.72
C LEU A 57 4.79 1.31 -1.11
N GLY A 58 5.79 0.70 -1.71
CA GLY A 58 6.42 -0.50 -1.18
C GLY A 58 7.92 -0.53 -1.47
N TYR A 59 8.60 -1.45 -0.82
CA TYR A 59 10.04 -1.66 -0.96
C TYR A 59 10.42 -3.11 -0.68
N GLN A 60 11.57 -3.52 -1.21
CA GLN A 60 12.15 -4.83 -0.94
C GLN A 60 12.57 -4.94 0.52
N THR A 61 12.23 -6.05 1.17
CA THR A 61 12.68 -6.34 2.55
C THR A 61 13.75 -7.40 2.61
N THR A 62 13.68 -8.38 1.73
CA THR A 62 14.70 -9.40 1.50
C THR A 62 14.71 -9.73 0.00
N PRO A 63 15.80 -10.32 -0.55
CA PRO A 63 15.82 -10.73 -1.94
C PRO A 63 14.62 -11.64 -2.27
N GLY A 64 13.81 -11.25 -3.27
CA GLY A 64 12.61 -11.98 -3.69
C GLY A 64 11.32 -11.64 -2.93
N GLU A 65 11.37 -10.84 -1.86
CA GLU A 65 10.19 -10.41 -1.11
C GLU A 65 9.96 -8.90 -1.17
N PHE A 66 8.76 -8.51 -1.61
CA PHE A 66 8.34 -7.11 -1.69
C PHE A 66 7.31 -6.79 -0.62
N TYR A 67 7.57 -5.74 0.18
CA TYR A 67 6.63 -5.25 1.18
C TYR A 67 5.81 -4.09 0.63
N SER A 68 4.52 -4.32 0.41
CA SER A 68 3.53 -3.27 0.12
C SER A 68 3.21 -2.52 1.42
N TRP A 69 4.05 -1.56 1.76
CA TRP A 69 4.06 -0.90 3.05
C TRP A 69 2.90 0.09 3.26
N LEU A 70 2.85 1.16 2.47
CA LEU A 70 2.03 2.33 2.75
C LEU A 70 1.10 2.60 1.57
N GLY A 71 -0.16 2.91 1.83
CA GLY A 71 -1.09 3.28 0.77
C GLY A 71 -2.45 3.65 1.32
N ALA A 72 -3.10 4.56 0.60
CA ALA A 72 -4.42 5.05 0.96
C ALA A 72 -5.15 5.61 -0.26
N VAL A 73 -6.46 5.75 -0.12
CA VAL A 73 -7.34 6.41 -1.08
C VAL A 73 -7.95 7.63 -0.40
N LEU A 74 -7.85 8.77 -1.06
CA LEU A 74 -8.46 10.02 -0.59
C LEU A 74 -9.97 9.80 -0.38
N PRO A 75 -10.57 10.36 0.70
CA PRO A 75 -11.97 10.13 1.04
C PRO A 75 -12.96 10.26 -0.13
N ALA A 76 -12.81 11.31 -0.96
CA ALA A 76 -13.67 11.59 -2.10
C ALA A 76 -13.61 10.55 -3.24
N PHE A 77 -12.60 9.67 -3.24
CA PHE A 77 -12.36 8.67 -4.27
C PHE A 77 -12.51 7.23 -3.77
N ARG A 78 -12.93 7.03 -2.52
CA ARG A 78 -13.17 5.70 -1.95
C ARG A 78 -14.33 5.02 -2.67
N ARG A 79 -14.32 3.68 -2.64
CA ARG A 79 -15.34 2.80 -3.27
C ARG A 79 -15.46 2.92 -4.79
N LYS A 80 -14.47 3.53 -5.45
CA LYS A 80 -14.38 3.67 -6.93
C LYS A 80 -13.35 2.73 -7.58
N GLY A 81 -12.92 1.67 -6.89
CA GLY A 81 -11.93 0.71 -7.41
C GLY A 81 -10.46 1.14 -7.30
N VAL A 82 -10.18 2.31 -6.75
CA VAL A 82 -8.81 2.90 -6.71
C VAL A 82 -7.81 2.01 -5.97
N ALA A 83 -8.17 1.50 -4.79
CA ALA A 83 -7.27 0.64 -4.01
C ALA A 83 -6.96 -0.68 -4.73
N GLN A 84 -7.96 -1.27 -5.40
CA GLN A 84 -7.81 -2.49 -6.17
C GLN A 84 -6.90 -2.28 -7.39
N ALA A 85 -7.08 -1.17 -8.12
CA ALA A 85 -6.22 -0.84 -9.25
C ALA A 85 -4.75 -0.67 -8.83
N MET A 86 -4.49 0.05 -7.72
CA MET A 86 -3.13 0.18 -7.20
C MET A 86 -2.54 -1.15 -6.71
N LEU A 87 -3.35 -2.02 -6.12
CA LEU A 87 -2.91 -3.36 -5.70
C LEU A 87 -2.50 -4.20 -6.92
N ALA A 88 -3.37 -4.29 -7.93
CA ALA A 88 -3.12 -5.05 -9.15
C ALA A 88 -1.87 -4.53 -9.89
N GLU A 89 -1.71 -3.22 -9.99
CA GLU A 89 -0.54 -2.61 -10.61
C GLU A 89 0.76 -2.91 -9.85
N GLN A 90 0.73 -2.82 -8.51
CA GLN A 90 1.93 -3.12 -7.73
C GLN A 90 2.30 -4.61 -7.78
N GLU A 91 1.32 -5.51 -7.81
CA GLU A 91 1.58 -6.94 -8.03
C GLU A 91 2.18 -7.20 -9.43
N ARG A 92 1.63 -6.56 -10.47
CA ARG A 92 2.15 -6.67 -11.85
C ARG A 92 3.58 -6.16 -11.95
N TRP A 93 3.86 -5.00 -11.35
CA TRP A 93 5.21 -4.45 -11.27
C TRP A 93 6.14 -5.41 -10.52
N ALA A 94 5.72 -5.91 -9.36
CA ALA A 94 6.57 -6.77 -8.55
C ALA A 94 6.95 -8.07 -9.28
N ARG A 95 6.00 -8.71 -9.98
CA ARG A 95 6.27 -9.85 -10.88
C ARG A 95 7.30 -9.50 -11.95
N SER A 96 7.16 -8.34 -12.59
CA SER A 96 8.08 -7.89 -13.64
C SER A 96 9.52 -7.68 -13.16
N GLN A 97 9.70 -7.42 -11.86
CA GLN A 97 11.01 -7.26 -11.23
C GLN A 97 11.58 -8.58 -10.68
N GLY A 98 10.85 -9.70 -10.82
CA GLY A 98 11.28 -11.02 -10.36
C GLY A 98 11.00 -11.30 -8.87
N TYR A 99 10.17 -10.50 -8.21
CA TYR A 99 9.72 -10.82 -6.84
C TYR A 99 8.83 -12.06 -6.84
N GLN A 100 9.05 -12.94 -5.86
CA GLN A 100 8.31 -14.20 -5.70
C GLN A 100 7.17 -14.07 -4.70
N GLN A 101 7.25 -13.09 -3.80
CA GLN A 101 6.26 -12.86 -2.77
C GLN A 101 6.01 -11.37 -2.58
N LEU A 102 4.75 -11.02 -2.36
CA LEU A 102 4.33 -9.71 -1.89
C LEU A 102 3.62 -9.86 -0.56
N TRP A 103 3.97 -9.05 0.42
CA TRP A 103 3.29 -9.03 1.71
C TRP A 103 2.85 -7.63 2.14
N VAL A 104 1.83 -7.59 2.98
CA VAL A 104 1.17 -6.38 3.48
C VAL A 104 0.95 -6.54 4.97
N LYS A 105 1.08 -5.44 5.72
CA LYS A 105 0.66 -5.38 7.12
C LYS A 105 -0.53 -4.44 7.26
N THR A 106 -1.57 -4.88 7.94
CA THR A 106 -2.75 -4.06 8.28
C THR A 106 -3.18 -4.28 9.72
N ARG A 107 -4.25 -3.62 10.16
CA ARG A 107 -4.85 -3.74 11.50
C ARG A 107 -6.28 -4.25 11.42
N ASN A 108 -6.76 -4.90 12.48
CA ASN A 108 -8.13 -5.43 12.58
C ASN A 108 -9.21 -4.37 12.30
N GLN A 109 -9.00 -3.13 12.74
CA GLN A 109 -9.93 -2.02 12.48
C GLN A 109 -10.15 -1.72 10.98
N PHE A 110 -9.19 -2.06 10.10
CA PHE A 110 -9.27 -1.76 8.66
C PHE A 110 -9.96 -2.87 7.86
N ARG A 111 -11.23 -3.13 8.19
CA ARG A 111 -12.05 -4.21 7.58
C ARG A 111 -12.04 -4.20 6.05
N ALA A 112 -12.15 -3.02 5.44
CA ALA A 112 -12.14 -2.91 3.98
C ALA A 112 -10.81 -3.36 3.34
N MET A 113 -9.67 -3.09 4.01
CA MET A 113 -8.36 -3.57 3.57
C MET A 113 -8.27 -5.09 3.69
N LEU A 114 -8.74 -5.65 4.80
CA LEU A 114 -8.74 -7.10 5.02
C LEU A 114 -9.58 -7.83 3.97
N ILE A 115 -10.81 -7.38 3.74
CA ILE A 115 -11.69 -7.95 2.72
C ILE A 115 -11.02 -7.88 1.34
N MET A 116 -10.44 -6.73 1.00
CA MET A 116 -9.74 -6.56 -0.28
C MET A 116 -8.56 -7.52 -0.42
N LEU A 117 -7.69 -7.62 0.58
CA LEU A 117 -6.51 -8.50 0.50
C LEU A 117 -6.93 -9.98 0.39
N ILE A 118 -7.89 -10.42 1.21
CA ILE A 118 -8.41 -11.78 1.17
C ILE A 118 -9.06 -12.08 -0.19
N SER A 119 -9.84 -11.14 -0.74
CA SER A 119 -10.46 -11.32 -2.06
C SER A 119 -9.46 -11.35 -3.23
N HIS A 120 -8.21 -10.93 -2.99
CA HIS A 120 -7.11 -10.99 -3.96
C HIS A 120 -6.08 -12.07 -3.58
N GLU A 121 -6.52 -13.10 -2.85
CA GLU A 121 -5.75 -14.33 -2.55
C GLU A 121 -4.56 -14.13 -1.61
N TYR A 122 -4.56 -13.03 -0.84
CA TYR A 122 -3.60 -12.90 0.25
C TYR A 122 -3.99 -13.80 1.42
N GLN A 123 -3.02 -14.53 1.94
CA GLN A 123 -3.18 -15.40 3.09
C GLN A 123 -2.64 -14.70 4.34
N ILE A 124 -3.43 -14.68 5.41
CA ILE A 124 -2.95 -14.25 6.73
C ILE A 124 -1.93 -15.28 7.21
N PHE A 125 -0.71 -14.83 7.52
CA PHE A 125 0.35 -15.72 8.01
C PHE A 125 0.87 -15.34 9.40
N THR A 126 0.61 -14.12 9.87
CA THR A 126 0.98 -13.67 11.22
C THR A 126 -0.09 -12.77 11.82
N LEU A 127 -0.35 -12.97 13.11
CA LEU A 127 -1.10 -12.07 13.98
C LEU A 127 -0.15 -11.53 15.07
N GLU A 128 -0.01 -10.22 15.17
CA GLU A 128 0.70 -9.55 16.27
C GLU A 128 -0.33 -8.90 17.19
N LYS A 129 -0.40 -9.35 18.44
CA LYS A 129 -1.24 -8.69 19.46
C LYS A 129 -0.58 -7.38 19.86
N LYS A 130 -1.30 -6.26 19.72
CA LYS A 130 -0.85 -4.93 20.15
C LYS A 130 -2.06 -4.14 20.58
N GLY A 131 -2.04 -3.62 21.81
CA GLY A 131 -3.15 -2.86 22.38
C GLY A 131 -4.45 -3.66 22.39
N GLU A 132 -5.54 -3.03 22.01
CA GLU A 132 -6.87 -3.64 21.93
C GLU A 132 -7.05 -4.50 20.66
N VAL A 133 -8.10 -5.31 20.61
CA VAL A 133 -8.34 -6.28 19.52
C VAL A 133 -8.37 -5.61 18.14
N ASP A 134 -8.86 -4.39 18.05
CA ASP A 134 -8.93 -3.59 16.81
C ASP A 134 -7.55 -3.10 16.32
N GLU A 135 -6.59 -2.95 17.23
CA GLU A 135 -5.21 -2.54 16.97
C GLU A 135 -4.28 -3.69 16.60
N TYR A 136 -4.72 -4.94 16.81
CA TYR A 136 -3.96 -6.14 16.42
C TYR A 136 -3.56 -6.05 14.96
N ARG A 137 -2.32 -6.43 14.68
CA ARG A 137 -1.74 -6.36 13.34
C ARG A 137 -1.82 -7.71 12.68
N LEU A 138 -2.25 -7.70 11.43
CA LEU A 138 -2.31 -8.87 10.57
C LEU A 138 -1.31 -8.67 9.44
N LEU A 139 -0.43 -9.65 9.26
CA LEU A 139 0.43 -9.71 8.08
C LEU A 139 -0.17 -10.73 7.13
N LEU A 140 -0.33 -10.31 5.88
CA LEU A 140 -0.86 -11.11 4.81
C LEU A 140 0.15 -11.18 3.67
N LYS A 141 0.28 -12.34 3.04
CA LYS A 141 1.20 -12.56 1.92
C LYS A 141 0.51 -13.22 0.74
N LYS A 142 1.05 -12.98 -0.45
CA LYS A 142 0.66 -13.62 -1.69
C LYS A 142 1.92 -14.03 -2.45
N ASN A 143 1.93 -15.26 -2.96
CA ASN A 143 2.93 -15.68 -3.91
C ASN A 143 2.59 -15.06 -5.27
N LEU A 144 3.58 -14.43 -5.90
CA LEU A 144 3.40 -13.66 -7.13
C LEU A 144 3.45 -14.54 -8.37
#